data_AF-A0A7X6CGN9-F1
#
_entry.id   AF-A0A7X6CGN9-F1
#
_cell.length_a   1.000
_cell.length_b   1.000
_cell.length_c   1.000
_cell.angle_alpha   90.00
_cell.angle_beta   90.00
_cell.angle_gamma   90.00
#
_symmetry.space_group_name_H-M   'P 1'
#
loop_
_entity.id
_entity.type
_entity.pdbx_description
1 polymer ?
#
loop_
_entity_poly.entity_id
_entity_poly.type
_entity_poly.pdbx_seq_one_letter_code
_entity_poly.pdbx_strand_id
1 'polypeptide(L)'
;MGIQLKKGERFNLSQASPNLTKVAIALGWEISTELNSSDSNQQSRDIDASVFALGSDGKIPEEKYLVFYNNPQSPDGSIAHSGDSQTGETQGDDETIYVDLEKVTVAVEEMVFVVTIHQGQAKNQNFSQISNAFIRLYDRDTRIELARYDLTEAFSEETAVEFGRLYKKDAVWKFQAVGQGYKTGLQSFVDKYHAEIKPEEEKARPKLELPKLPVAEDSHKIQKVYDLLTGEYSTWVKSARIKNILP
;
A
#
# COMPACT_ATOMS: atom_id res chain seq x y z
N MET A 1 -18.38 3.96 -22.09
CA MET A 1 -18.46 5.27 -21.42
C MET A 1 -18.75 4.98 -19.97
N GLY A 2 -17.85 5.35 -19.07
CA GLY A 2 -18.04 5.16 -17.63
C GLY A 2 -19.12 6.10 -17.08
N ILE A 3 -19.58 5.84 -15.87
CA ILE A 3 -20.54 6.69 -15.18
C ILE A 3 -19.81 7.85 -14.49
N GLN A 4 -20.24 9.08 -14.74
CA GLN A 4 -19.74 10.24 -14.01
C GLN A 4 -20.42 10.34 -12.65
N LEU A 5 -19.64 10.25 -11.58
CA LEU A 5 -20.10 10.33 -10.20
C LEU A 5 -20.05 11.76 -9.69
N LYS A 6 -20.94 12.05 -8.73
CA LYS A 6 -20.90 13.26 -7.90
C LYS A 6 -20.38 12.96 -6.51
N LYS A 7 -19.95 14.00 -5.79
CA LYS A 7 -19.54 13.89 -4.38
C LYS A 7 -20.62 13.20 -3.54
N GLY A 8 -20.23 12.16 -2.79
CA GLY A 8 -21.11 11.35 -1.96
C GLY A 8 -21.86 10.24 -2.70
N GLU A 9 -21.78 10.18 -4.03
CA GLU A 9 -22.47 9.17 -4.82
C GLU A 9 -21.83 7.79 -4.65
N ARG A 10 -22.67 6.76 -4.69
CA ARG A 10 -22.28 5.37 -4.53
C ARG A 10 -22.56 4.61 -5.81
N PHE A 11 -21.59 3.81 -6.20
CA PHE A 11 -21.62 3.02 -7.42
C PHE A 11 -21.36 1.55 -7.11
N ASN A 12 -22.19 0.66 -7.63
CA ASN A 12 -21.99 -0.77 -7.47
C ASN A 12 -21.16 -1.32 -8.63
N LEU A 13 -19.98 -1.87 -8.34
CA LEU A 13 -19.10 -2.40 -9.37
C LEU A 13 -19.74 -3.56 -10.13
N SER A 14 -20.56 -4.38 -9.46
CA SER A 14 -21.24 -5.51 -10.10
C SER A 14 -22.37 -5.12 -11.05
N GLN A 15 -22.90 -3.89 -10.94
CA GLN A 15 -23.85 -3.36 -11.92
C GLN A 15 -23.14 -2.96 -13.22
N ALA A 16 -21.88 -2.55 -13.12
CA ALA A 16 -21.05 -2.15 -14.26
C ALA A 16 -20.49 -3.35 -15.01
N SER A 17 -19.97 -4.32 -14.25
CA SER A 17 -19.36 -5.55 -14.76
C SER A 17 -19.61 -6.68 -13.75
N PRO A 18 -20.55 -7.59 -14.03
CA PRO A 18 -20.93 -8.66 -13.10
C PRO A 18 -19.79 -9.62 -12.73
N ASN A 19 -18.78 -9.76 -13.60
CA ASN A 19 -17.64 -10.65 -13.41
C ASN A 19 -16.35 -9.90 -13.11
N LEU A 20 -16.45 -8.69 -12.54
CA LEU A 20 -15.28 -7.88 -12.24
C LEU A 20 -14.47 -8.50 -11.11
N THR A 21 -13.29 -9.02 -11.45
CA THR A 21 -12.33 -9.57 -10.50
C THR A 21 -11.18 -8.60 -10.23
N LYS A 22 -10.78 -7.82 -11.24
CA LYS A 22 -9.68 -6.87 -11.14
C LYS A 22 -10.12 -5.48 -11.55
N VAL A 23 -9.99 -4.55 -10.62
CA VAL A 23 -10.26 -3.14 -10.83
C VAL A 23 -8.95 -2.37 -10.80
N ALA A 24 -8.85 -1.34 -11.63
CA ALA A 24 -7.78 -0.36 -11.59
C ALA A 24 -8.38 0.98 -11.20
N ILE A 25 -7.79 1.60 -10.19
CA ILE A 25 -8.13 2.92 -9.68
C ILE A 25 -7.02 3.85 -10.17
N ALA A 26 -7.32 4.60 -11.22
CA ALA A 26 -6.40 5.60 -11.74
C ALA A 26 -6.73 6.97 -11.16
N LEU A 27 -5.68 7.69 -10.80
CA LEU A 27 -5.71 9.05 -10.35
C LEU A 27 -4.90 9.90 -11.33
N GLY A 28 -5.41 11.09 -11.62
CA GLY A 28 -4.72 12.04 -12.47
C GLY A 28 -4.93 13.45 -11.97
N TRP A 29 -3.95 14.32 -12.20
CA TRP A 29 -3.96 15.71 -11.80
C TRP A 29 -3.02 16.54 -12.67
N GLU A 30 -3.31 17.84 -12.78
CA GLU A 30 -2.43 18.77 -13.47
C GLU A 30 -1.91 19.81 -12.48
N ILE A 31 -0.59 19.96 -12.44
CA ILE A 31 0.06 20.99 -11.61
C ILE A 31 0.15 22.27 -12.44
N SER A 32 -0.53 23.33 -12.02
CA SER A 32 -0.43 24.64 -12.67
C SER A 32 1.02 25.17 -12.62
N THR A 33 1.61 25.33 -13.80
CA THR A 33 3.00 25.83 -13.97
C THR A 33 3.07 27.35 -14.09
N GLU A 34 1.98 28.08 -13.82
CA GLU A 34 1.88 29.54 -14.01
C GLU A 34 2.77 30.37 -13.07
N LEU A 35 3.53 29.73 -12.16
CA LEU A 35 4.61 30.37 -11.39
C LEU A 35 5.99 30.24 -12.08
N ASN A 36 6.02 30.01 -13.38
CA ASN A 36 7.24 30.12 -14.18
C ASN A 36 7.59 31.59 -14.44
N SER A 37 8.21 32.23 -13.45
CA SER A 37 8.91 33.50 -13.62
C SER A 37 10.15 33.53 -12.72
N SER A 38 11.26 33.03 -13.29
CA SER A 38 12.64 33.43 -12.97
C SER A 38 13.35 32.86 -11.74
N ASP A 39 12.77 31.97 -10.94
CA ASP A 39 13.50 31.32 -9.85
C ASP A 39 13.78 29.84 -10.14
N SER A 40 15.07 29.47 -10.17
CA SER A 40 15.57 28.11 -10.39
C SER A 40 15.29 27.14 -9.23
N ASN A 41 14.27 27.43 -8.42
CA ASN A 41 13.89 26.70 -7.21
C ASN A 41 12.47 26.15 -7.38
N GLN A 42 12.23 25.54 -8.54
CA GLN A 42 11.00 24.84 -8.88
C GLN A 42 10.86 23.67 -7.90
N GLN A 43 10.24 23.91 -6.74
CA GLN A 43 10.01 22.85 -5.77
C GLN A 43 9.12 21.81 -6.43
N SER A 44 9.67 20.62 -6.69
CA SER A 44 8.86 19.50 -7.14
C SER A 44 7.72 19.32 -6.13
N ARG A 45 6.50 19.44 -6.66
CA ARG A 45 5.28 19.11 -5.93
C ARG A 45 5.07 17.65 -6.15
N ASP A 46 5.57 16.90 -5.18
CA ASP A 46 5.47 15.46 -5.16
C ASP A 46 4.10 15.12 -4.55
N ILE A 47 3.24 14.51 -5.34
CA ILE A 47 1.84 14.19 -5.00
C ILE A 47 1.75 12.68 -4.97
N ASP A 48 1.49 12.16 -3.78
CA ASP A 48 1.48 10.72 -3.51
C ASP A 48 0.04 10.21 -3.41
N ALA A 49 -0.32 9.15 -4.14
CA ALA A 49 -1.50 8.34 -3.83
C ALA A 49 -1.17 7.25 -2.79
N SER A 50 -2.12 7.01 -1.91
CA SER A 50 -2.02 6.01 -0.85
C SER A 50 -3.35 5.30 -0.66
N VAL A 51 -3.28 4.03 -0.27
CA VAL A 51 -4.45 3.20 0.04
C VAL A 51 -4.34 2.64 1.44
N PHE A 52 -5.39 2.87 2.22
CA PHE A 52 -5.58 2.25 3.53
C PHE A 52 -6.58 1.11 3.38
N ALA A 53 -6.12 -0.14 3.48
CA ALA A 53 -7.00 -1.30 3.54
C ALA A 53 -7.41 -1.55 5.00
N LEU A 54 -8.68 -1.30 5.29
CA LEU A 54 -9.28 -1.31 6.62
C LEU A 54 -10.13 -2.56 6.82
N GLY A 55 -10.10 -3.09 8.04
CA GLY A 55 -11.01 -4.14 8.49
C GLY A 55 -12.35 -3.60 8.99
N SER A 56 -13.13 -4.50 9.58
CA SER A 56 -14.50 -4.22 10.06
C SER A 56 -14.56 -3.18 11.18
N ASP A 57 -13.45 -2.96 11.88
CA ASP A 57 -13.29 -1.92 12.91
C ASP A 57 -12.90 -0.55 12.35
N GLY A 58 -12.74 -0.45 11.02
CA GLY A 58 -12.28 0.75 10.34
C GLY A 58 -10.79 1.04 10.56
N LYS A 59 -9.99 0.03 10.95
CA LYS A 59 -8.55 0.15 11.18
C LYS A 59 -7.77 -0.76 10.23
N ILE A 60 -6.51 -0.42 9.95
CA ILE A 60 -5.61 -1.30 9.20
C ILE A 60 -5.29 -2.54 10.05
N PRO A 61 -5.47 -3.77 9.51
CA PRO A 61 -5.16 -4.99 10.27
C PRO A 61 -3.67 -5.12 10.62
N GLU A 62 -2.80 -4.70 9.69
CA GLU A 62 -1.35 -4.65 9.85
C GLU A 62 -0.81 -3.43 9.11
N GLU A 63 0.34 -2.89 9.53
CA GLU A 63 0.99 -1.73 8.89
C GLU A 63 1.19 -1.90 7.38
N LYS A 64 1.43 -3.14 6.93
CA LYS A 64 1.65 -3.46 5.52
C LYS A 64 0.41 -3.32 4.63
N TYR A 65 -0.79 -3.19 5.23
CA TYR A 65 -2.03 -2.88 4.51
C TYR A 65 -2.20 -1.38 4.21
N LEU A 66 -1.21 -0.56 4.58
CA LEU A 66 -1.00 0.76 3.99
C LEU A 66 -0.11 0.61 2.74
N VAL A 67 -0.72 0.79 1.56
CA VAL A 67 -0.04 0.69 0.26
C VAL A 67 0.22 2.09 -0.28
N PHE A 68 1.46 2.38 -0.65
CA PHE A 68 1.96 3.67 -1.16
C PHE A 68 3.29 3.44 -1.88
N TYR A 69 3.95 4.48 -2.41
CA TYR A 69 5.16 4.33 -3.22
C TYR A 69 6.28 3.48 -2.58
N ASN A 70 6.51 3.59 -1.26
CA ASN A 70 7.56 2.84 -0.55
C ASN A 70 7.13 1.43 -0.13
N ASN A 71 5.82 1.17 -0.08
CA ASN A 71 5.25 -0.15 0.15
C ASN A 71 4.23 -0.45 -0.97
N PRO A 72 4.71 -0.78 -2.18
CA PRO A 72 3.87 -0.78 -3.38
C PRO A 72 2.91 -1.96 -3.45
N GLN A 73 2.93 -2.90 -2.52
CA GLN A 73 2.08 -4.09 -2.57
C GLN A 73 1.58 -4.50 -1.18
N SER A 74 0.32 -4.91 -1.08
CA SER A 74 -0.25 -5.48 0.14
C SER A 74 0.28 -6.91 0.42
N PRO A 75 0.24 -7.41 1.67
CA PRO A 75 0.74 -8.74 2.03
C PRO A 75 0.06 -9.90 1.30
N ASP A 76 -1.24 -9.75 1.01
CA ASP A 76 -2.06 -10.71 0.26
C ASP A 76 -1.92 -10.55 -1.26
N GLY A 77 -1.16 -9.55 -1.72
CA GLY A 77 -0.97 -9.22 -3.13
C GLY A 77 -2.26 -8.77 -3.83
N SER A 78 -3.29 -8.40 -3.07
CA SER A 78 -4.57 -7.94 -3.59
C SER A 78 -4.52 -6.48 -4.05
N ILE A 79 -3.64 -5.65 -3.48
CA ILE A 79 -3.46 -4.25 -3.86
C ILE A 79 -2.03 -4.06 -4.34
N ALA A 80 -1.85 -3.38 -5.48
CA ALA A 80 -0.55 -3.03 -6.03
C ALA A 80 -0.54 -1.60 -6.60
N HIS A 81 0.45 -0.81 -6.21
CA HIS A 81 0.73 0.52 -6.74
C HIS A 81 1.52 0.42 -8.05
N SER A 82 1.17 1.21 -9.08
CA SER A 82 1.89 1.22 -10.36
C SER A 82 3.30 1.81 -10.29
N GLY A 83 3.56 2.62 -9.25
CA GLY A 83 4.77 3.44 -9.11
C GLY A 83 4.39 4.91 -8.88
N ASP A 84 5.35 5.71 -8.44
CA ASP A 84 5.21 7.15 -8.15
C ASP A 84 5.43 7.99 -9.42
N SER A 85 4.54 8.95 -9.68
CA SER A 85 4.68 9.94 -10.75
C SER A 85 5.04 11.32 -10.18
N GLN A 86 6.34 11.56 -10.03
CA GLN A 86 6.89 12.74 -9.36
C GLN A 86 6.68 14.08 -10.09
N THR A 87 6.23 14.05 -11.35
CA THR A 87 6.17 15.27 -12.20
C THR A 87 4.77 15.65 -12.66
N GLY A 88 3.78 14.75 -12.64
CA GLY A 88 2.42 15.04 -13.14
C GLY A 88 2.40 15.58 -14.58
N GLU A 89 3.43 15.27 -15.38
CA GLU A 89 3.61 15.79 -16.75
C GLU A 89 2.87 14.96 -17.81
N THR A 90 2.30 13.83 -17.41
CA THR A 90 1.59 12.92 -18.30
C THR A 90 0.12 13.29 -18.40
N GLN A 91 -0.35 13.67 -19.59
CA GLN A 91 -1.80 13.74 -19.85
C GLN A 91 -2.45 12.37 -19.57
N GLY A 92 -3.27 12.27 -18.53
CA GLY A 92 -4.05 11.07 -18.23
C GLY A 92 -3.93 10.62 -16.79
N ASP A 93 -3.63 9.32 -16.61
CA ASP A 93 -3.48 8.71 -15.30
C ASP A 93 -2.02 8.88 -14.84
N ASP A 94 -1.80 9.67 -13.80
CA ASP A 94 -0.47 9.85 -13.21
C ASP A 94 -0.11 8.65 -12.34
N GLU A 95 -1.05 8.18 -11.52
CA GLU A 95 -0.86 7.01 -10.66
C GLU A 95 -2.03 6.05 -10.77
N THR A 96 -1.74 4.75 -10.73
CA THR A 96 -2.76 3.72 -10.77
C THR A 96 -2.55 2.70 -9.66
N ILE A 97 -3.61 2.45 -8.90
CA ILE A 97 -3.65 1.35 -7.94
C ILE A 97 -4.48 0.22 -8.52
N TYR A 98 -3.87 -0.96 -8.62
CA TYR A 98 -4.53 -2.18 -9.04
C TYR A 98 -5.07 -2.92 -7.83
N VAL A 99 -6.32 -3.35 -7.90
CA VAL A 99 -6.96 -4.17 -6.87
C VAL A 99 -7.53 -5.44 -7.49
N ASP A 100 -7.07 -6.58 -7.00
CA ASP A 100 -7.56 -7.92 -7.30
C ASP A 100 -8.55 -8.32 -6.20
N LEU A 101 -9.84 -8.13 -6.49
CA LEU A 101 -10.96 -8.31 -5.56
C LEU A 101 -11.10 -9.76 -5.07
N GLU A 102 -10.56 -10.74 -5.82
CA GLU A 102 -10.59 -12.16 -5.46
C GLU A 102 -9.52 -12.52 -4.43
N LYS A 103 -8.42 -11.75 -4.39
CA LYS A 103 -7.31 -11.97 -3.46
C LYS A 103 -7.43 -11.21 -2.16
N VAL A 104 -8.36 -10.25 -2.08
CA VAL A 104 -8.57 -9.45 -0.87
C VAL A 104 -8.92 -10.37 0.29
N THR A 105 -8.08 -10.35 1.32
CA THR A 105 -8.33 -11.12 2.53
C THR A 105 -9.68 -10.76 3.17
N VAL A 106 -10.29 -11.72 3.87
CA VAL A 106 -11.55 -11.49 4.59
C VAL A 106 -11.45 -10.45 5.70
N ALA A 107 -10.22 -10.16 6.16
CA ALA A 107 -9.96 -9.14 7.17
C ALA A 107 -10.11 -7.71 6.64
N VAL A 108 -10.18 -7.49 5.32
CA VAL A 108 -10.34 -6.17 4.69
C VAL A 108 -11.76 -6.02 4.16
N GLU A 109 -12.46 -4.99 4.64
CA GLU A 109 -13.83 -4.66 4.24
C GLU A 109 -13.94 -3.29 3.56
N GLU A 110 -12.97 -2.40 3.75
CA GLU A 110 -12.94 -1.06 3.18
C GLU A 110 -11.52 -0.71 2.70
N MET A 111 -11.41 0.01 1.59
CA MET A 111 -10.16 0.54 1.05
C MET A 111 -10.37 2.02 0.78
N VAL A 112 -9.60 2.86 1.46
CA VAL A 112 -9.71 4.33 1.35
C VAL A 112 -8.57 4.83 0.49
N PHE A 113 -8.91 5.56 -0.59
CA PHE A 113 -7.97 6.15 -1.53
C PHE A 113 -7.73 7.61 -1.17
N VAL A 114 -6.51 7.91 -0.75
CA VAL A 114 -6.11 9.24 -0.28
C VAL A 114 -4.96 9.72 -1.15
N VAL A 115 -4.99 10.99 -1.53
CA VAL A 115 -3.88 11.66 -2.21
C VAL A 115 -3.37 12.76 -1.30
N THR A 116 -2.05 12.86 -1.17
CA THR A 116 -1.40 13.83 -0.29
C THR A 116 -0.25 14.53 -0.99
N ILE A 117 0.02 15.78 -0.63
CA ILE A 117 1.21 16.48 -1.10
C ILE A 117 2.36 16.15 -0.16
N HIS A 118 3.43 15.55 -0.67
CA HIS A 118 4.62 15.21 0.08
C HIS A 118 5.24 16.46 0.69
N GLN A 119 5.35 16.47 2.03
CA GLN A 119 5.82 17.64 2.80
C GLN A 119 5.03 18.93 2.51
N GLY A 120 3.76 18.84 2.10
CA GLY A 120 2.96 20.01 1.71
C GLY A 120 2.92 21.10 2.78
N GLN A 121 2.75 20.72 4.05
CA GLN A 121 2.80 21.69 5.16
C GLN A 121 4.18 22.35 5.33
N ALA A 122 5.27 21.58 5.24
CA ALA A 122 6.63 22.11 5.40
C ALA A 122 7.04 23.00 4.22
N LYS A 123 6.52 22.72 3.02
CA LYS A 123 6.76 23.48 1.79
C LYS A 123 5.71 24.56 1.53
N ASN A 124 4.74 24.75 2.42
CA ASN A 124 3.60 25.66 2.27
C ASN A 124 2.85 25.47 0.93
N GLN A 125 2.68 24.21 0.52
CA GLN A 125 1.98 23.77 -0.67
C GLN A 125 0.59 23.25 -0.29
N ASN A 126 -0.38 23.48 -1.17
CA ASN A 126 -1.77 23.06 -1.01
C ASN A 126 -2.36 22.65 -2.36
N PHE A 127 -3.55 22.05 -2.32
CA PHE A 127 -4.23 21.58 -3.53
C PHE A 127 -4.83 22.72 -4.38
N SER A 128 -4.66 24.00 -4.05
CA SER A 128 -5.18 25.13 -4.85
C SER A 128 -4.52 25.26 -6.22
N GLN A 129 -3.29 24.74 -6.33
CA GLN A 129 -2.47 24.79 -7.54
C GLN A 129 -2.62 23.52 -8.40
N ILE A 130 -3.44 22.58 -7.93
CA ILE A 130 -3.75 21.34 -8.62
C ILE A 130 -5.09 21.52 -9.32
N SER A 131 -5.09 21.37 -10.64
CA SER A 131 -6.27 21.43 -11.49
C SER A 131 -6.55 20.07 -12.12
N ASN A 132 -7.76 19.89 -12.66
CA ASN A 132 -8.14 18.68 -13.39
C ASN A 132 -7.86 17.37 -12.61
N ALA A 133 -7.99 17.42 -11.28
CA ALA A 133 -7.81 16.25 -10.45
C ALA A 133 -9.02 15.31 -10.58
N PHE A 134 -8.77 14.02 -10.81
CA PHE A 134 -9.83 13.02 -10.92
C PHE A 134 -9.40 11.66 -10.38
N ILE A 135 -10.39 10.86 -10.00
CA ILE A 135 -10.26 9.43 -9.78
C ILE A 135 -11.16 8.70 -10.76
N ARG A 136 -10.65 7.68 -11.42
CA ARG A 136 -11.44 6.82 -12.30
C ARG A 136 -11.19 5.36 -12.00
N LEU A 137 -12.24 4.58 -12.17
CA LEU A 137 -12.24 3.14 -11.98
C LEU A 137 -12.48 2.49 -13.32
N TYR A 138 -11.60 1.57 -13.70
CA TYR A 138 -11.76 0.77 -14.90
C TYR A 138 -11.51 -0.71 -14.63
N ASP A 139 -12.14 -1.56 -15.43
CA ASP A 139 -11.85 -2.99 -15.44
C ASP A 139 -10.45 -3.21 -15.99
N ARG A 140 -9.57 -3.83 -15.20
CA ARG A 140 -8.15 -3.98 -15.55
C ARG A 140 -7.95 -4.86 -16.79
N ASP A 141 -8.80 -5.86 -16.96
CA ASP A 141 -8.66 -6.86 -18.01
C ASP A 141 -9.28 -6.36 -19.33
N THR A 142 -10.43 -5.69 -19.27
CA THR A 142 -11.11 -5.17 -20.47
C THR A 142 -10.77 -3.72 -20.81
N ARG A 143 -10.15 -2.98 -19.89
CA ARG A 143 -9.86 -1.53 -19.98
C ARG A 143 -11.12 -0.66 -20.13
N ILE A 144 -12.30 -1.19 -19.80
CA ILE A 144 -13.55 -0.45 -19.84
C ILE A 144 -13.65 0.43 -18.58
N GLU A 145 -13.76 1.74 -18.78
CA GLU A 145 -14.05 2.68 -17.70
C GLU A 145 -15.44 2.43 -17.12
N LEU A 146 -15.48 2.20 -15.80
CA LEU A 146 -16.69 1.88 -15.05
C LEU A 146 -17.28 3.14 -14.42
N ALA A 147 -16.44 3.95 -13.78
CA ALA A 147 -16.84 5.18 -13.12
C ALA A 147 -15.71 6.20 -13.11
N ARG A 148 -16.07 7.48 -13.05
CA ARG A 148 -15.14 8.61 -12.93
C ARG A 148 -15.71 9.64 -11.97
N TYR A 149 -14.87 10.22 -11.14
CA TYR A 149 -15.20 11.32 -10.25
C TYR A 149 -14.14 12.40 -10.41
N ASP A 150 -14.56 13.57 -10.91
CA ASP A 150 -13.70 14.74 -11.01
C ASP A 150 -13.82 15.58 -9.74
N LEU A 151 -12.68 15.99 -9.18
CA LEU A 151 -12.61 16.91 -8.06
C LEU A 151 -12.75 18.32 -8.59
N THR A 152 -13.94 18.88 -8.40
CA THR A 152 -14.27 20.26 -8.80
C THR A 152 -14.14 21.26 -7.66
N GLU A 153 -13.90 20.79 -6.43
CA GLU A 153 -13.74 21.63 -5.26
C GLU A 153 -12.33 22.25 -5.22
N ALA A 154 -12.27 23.55 -4.93
CA ALA A 154 -11.01 24.23 -4.72
C ALA A 154 -10.54 23.96 -3.28
N PHE A 155 -9.45 23.20 -3.16
CA PHE A 155 -8.83 22.87 -1.89
C PHE A 155 -7.75 23.90 -1.56
N SER A 156 -8.18 25.06 -1.05
CA SER A 156 -7.30 26.22 -0.85
C SER A 156 -6.36 26.09 0.33
N GLU A 157 -6.67 25.24 1.30
CA GLU A 157 -5.88 25.07 2.52
C GLU A 157 -5.54 23.61 2.82
N GLU A 158 -6.10 22.69 2.05
CA GLU A 158 -5.97 21.26 2.28
C GLU A 158 -4.68 20.73 1.63
N THR A 159 -4.05 19.80 2.34
CA THR A 159 -2.80 19.13 1.97
C THR A 159 -2.99 17.65 1.69
N ALA A 160 -4.21 17.15 1.92
CA ALA A 160 -4.61 15.78 1.65
C ALA A 160 -6.09 15.72 1.25
N VAL A 161 -6.45 14.79 0.38
CA VAL A 161 -7.81 14.59 -0.10
C VAL A 161 -8.15 13.10 -0.13
N GLU A 162 -9.28 12.72 0.49
CA GLU A 162 -9.91 11.42 0.29
C GLU A 162 -10.75 11.48 -0.98
N PHE A 163 -10.26 10.90 -2.07
CA PHE A 163 -10.95 10.89 -3.36
C PHE A 163 -12.18 10.00 -3.31
N GLY A 164 -12.02 8.82 -2.73
CA GLY A 164 -13.10 7.86 -2.61
C GLY A 164 -12.70 6.64 -1.80
N ARG A 165 -13.65 5.73 -1.67
CA ARG A 165 -13.43 4.46 -0.96
C ARG A 165 -14.12 3.33 -1.70
N LEU A 166 -13.49 2.16 -1.68
CA LEU A 166 -14.11 0.91 -2.05
C LEU A 166 -14.52 0.20 -0.77
N TYR A 167 -15.76 -0.24 -0.64
CA TYR A 167 -16.23 -0.92 0.56
C TYR A 167 -17.09 -2.13 0.19
N LYS A 168 -17.03 -3.15 1.03
CA LYS A 168 -17.79 -4.38 0.85
C LYS A 168 -19.10 -4.27 1.62
N LYS A 169 -20.22 -4.46 0.92
CA LYS A 169 -21.55 -4.52 1.53
C LYS A 169 -22.35 -5.64 0.90
N ASP A 170 -22.90 -6.50 1.75
CA ASP A 170 -23.66 -7.70 1.33
C ASP A 170 -22.81 -8.60 0.39
N ALA A 171 -21.53 -8.78 0.72
CA ALA A 171 -20.52 -9.47 -0.08
C ALA A 171 -20.21 -8.86 -1.47
N VAL A 172 -20.74 -7.67 -1.77
CA VAL A 172 -20.52 -6.96 -3.04
C VAL A 172 -19.66 -5.73 -2.80
N TRP A 173 -18.63 -5.56 -3.62
CA TRP A 173 -17.80 -4.35 -3.63
C TRP A 173 -18.54 -3.18 -4.27
N LYS A 174 -18.52 -2.04 -3.57
CA LYS A 174 -19.13 -0.78 -3.99
C LYS A 174 -18.11 0.33 -3.86
N PHE A 175 -18.14 1.28 -4.77
CA PHE A 175 -17.34 2.49 -4.71
C PHE A 175 -18.19 3.64 -4.20
N GLN A 176 -17.60 4.51 -3.39
CA GLN A 176 -18.19 5.77 -2.99
C GLN A 176 -17.23 6.90 -3.32
N ALA A 177 -17.71 7.88 -4.09
CA ALA A 177 -17.02 9.15 -4.30
C ALA A 177 -17.13 9.99 -3.02
N VAL A 178 -16.00 10.44 -2.48
CA VAL A 178 -15.97 11.15 -1.19
C VAL A 178 -15.57 12.61 -1.38
N GLY A 179 -14.45 12.88 -2.05
CA GLY A 179 -13.97 14.23 -2.32
C GLY A 179 -13.86 15.10 -1.07
N GLN A 180 -13.32 14.57 0.02
CA GLN A 180 -13.17 15.29 1.28
C GLN A 180 -11.72 15.74 1.44
N GLY A 181 -11.51 17.05 1.55
CA GLY A 181 -10.20 17.62 1.82
C GLY A 181 -9.88 17.71 3.32
N TYR A 182 -8.59 17.64 3.63
CA TYR A 182 -8.03 17.67 4.98
C TYR A 182 -6.81 18.61 5.02
N LYS A 183 -6.73 19.45 6.05
CA LYS A 183 -5.60 20.37 6.29
C LYS A 183 -4.37 19.70 6.90
N THR A 184 -4.45 18.39 7.09
CA THR A 184 -3.40 17.57 7.66
C THR A 184 -2.81 16.64 6.62
N GLY A 185 -1.54 16.24 6.78
CA GLY A 185 -0.88 15.34 5.84
C GLY A 185 -1.24 13.87 6.07
N LEU A 186 -0.52 12.98 5.37
CA LEU A 186 -0.69 11.52 5.43
C LEU A 186 -0.66 10.99 6.87
N GLN A 187 0.19 11.56 7.75
CA GLN A 187 0.32 11.13 9.14
C GLN A 187 -1.01 11.12 9.88
N SER A 188 -1.91 12.09 9.65
CA SER A 188 -3.21 12.10 10.34
C SER A 188 -4.15 10.99 9.88
N PHE A 189 -4.00 10.52 8.64
CA PHE A 189 -4.74 9.34 8.17
C PHE A 189 -4.14 8.08 8.79
N VAL A 190 -2.82 8.01 8.92
CA VAL A 190 -2.15 6.94 9.68
C VAL A 190 -2.68 6.93 11.10
N ASP A 191 -2.63 8.04 11.83
CA ASP A 191 -3.12 8.11 13.22
C ASP A 191 -4.62 7.74 13.33
N LYS A 192 -5.43 8.15 12.34
CA LYS A 192 -6.86 7.84 12.26
C LYS A 192 -7.13 6.36 12.01
N TYR A 193 -6.37 5.70 11.14
CA TYR A 193 -6.65 4.34 10.67
C TYR A 193 -5.73 3.29 11.30
N HIS A 194 -4.66 3.68 11.96
CA HIS A 194 -3.86 2.78 12.77
C HIS A 194 -4.65 2.40 14.01
N ALA A 195 -4.66 1.11 14.34
CA ALA A 195 -5.13 0.67 15.63
C ALA A 195 -4.15 1.21 16.68
N GLU A 196 -4.66 1.81 17.77
CA GLU A 196 -3.79 1.95 18.94
C GLU A 196 -3.41 0.54 19.37
N ILE A 197 -2.14 0.19 19.21
CA ILE A 197 -1.58 -1.00 19.84
C ILE A 197 -1.66 -0.71 21.33
N LYS A 198 -2.75 -1.13 21.99
CA LYS A 198 -2.64 -1.43 23.42
C LYS A 198 -1.50 -2.43 23.49
N PRO A 199 -0.42 -2.16 24.24
CA PRO A 199 0.61 -3.17 24.44
C PRO A 199 -0.11 -4.40 24.96
N GLU A 200 -0.22 -5.40 24.09
CA GLU A 200 -0.66 -6.71 24.48
C GLU A 200 0.37 -7.13 25.52
N GLU A 201 -0.05 -7.24 26.78
CA GLU A 201 0.78 -7.81 27.82
C GLU A 201 1.32 -9.11 27.24
N GLU A 202 2.63 -9.12 27.00
CA GLU A 202 3.37 -10.30 26.60
C GLU A 202 3.07 -11.35 27.67
N LYS A 203 2.06 -12.19 27.44
CA LYS A 203 1.83 -13.36 28.26
C LYS A 203 3.10 -14.16 28.11
N ALA A 204 3.93 -14.06 29.16
CA ALA A 204 5.27 -14.58 29.21
C ALA A 204 5.29 -15.95 28.56
N ARG A 205 5.94 -16.04 27.39
CA ARG A 205 6.32 -17.35 26.86
C ARG A 205 7.10 -18.02 27.99
N PRO A 206 6.73 -19.24 28.41
CA PRO A 206 7.52 -19.92 29.43
C PRO A 206 8.94 -20.00 28.87
N LYS A 207 9.88 -19.40 29.60
CA LYS A 207 11.29 -19.47 29.27
C LYS A 207 11.64 -20.95 29.19
N LEU A 208 11.92 -21.45 27.99
CA LEU A 208 12.51 -22.77 27.81
C LEU A 208 13.87 -22.72 28.50
N GLU A 209 13.94 -23.16 29.75
CA GLU A 209 15.21 -23.48 30.39
C GLU A 209 15.80 -24.66 29.63
N LEU A 210 16.82 -24.37 28.81
CA LEU A 210 17.67 -25.43 28.27
C LEU A 210 18.20 -26.25 29.47
N PRO A 211 18.09 -27.58 29.45
CA PRO A 211 18.65 -28.39 30.50
C PRO A 211 20.14 -28.09 30.61
N LYS A 212 20.61 -27.75 31.80
CA LYS A 212 22.05 -27.61 32.06
C LYS A 212 22.69 -28.96 31.76
N LEU A 213 23.42 -29.04 30.65
CA LEU A 213 24.27 -30.18 30.35
C LEU A 213 25.23 -30.35 31.54
N PRO A 214 25.36 -31.55 32.12
CA PRO A 214 26.33 -31.79 33.18
C PRO A 214 27.74 -31.51 32.61
N VAL A 215 28.49 -30.68 33.33
CA VAL A 215 29.92 -30.46 33.05
C VAL A 215 30.63 -31.78 33.32
N ALA A 216 30.98 -32.51 32.27
CA ALA A 216 31.79 -33.70 32.38
C ALA A 216 33.26 -33.28 32.63
N GLU A 217 33.69 -33.32 33.89
CA GLU A 217 35.10 -33.40 34.25
C GLU A 217 35.62 -34.78 33.85
N ASP A 218 36.09 -34.91 32.60
CA ASP A 218 37.16 -35.84 32.21
C ASP A 218 37.46 -35.68 30.71
N SER A 219 38.50 -34.88 30.42
CA SER A 219 38.93 -34.48 29.08
C SER A 219 39.53 -35.61 28.21
N HIS A 220 39.55 -36.87 28.68
CA HIS A 220 40.17 -37.99 27.96
C HIS A 220 39.18 -38.95 27.27
N LYS A 221 37.86 -38.79 27.44
CA LYS A 221 36.85 -39.61 26.74
C LYS A 221 36.24 -38.96 25.50
N ILE A 222 36.34 -37.64 25.33
CA ILE A 222 35.67 -36.91 24.25
C ILE A 222 36.37 -37.12 22.90
N GLN A 223 37.71 -37.25 22.86
CA GLN A 223 38.44 -37.47 21.61
C GLN A 223 38.12 -38.82 20.96
N LYS A 224 37.85 -39.86 21.76
CA LYS A 224 37.53 -41.21 21.27
C LYS A 224 36.12 -41.30 20.65
N VAL A 225 35.20 -40.43 21.06
CA VAL A 225 33.85 -40.33 20.49
C VAL A 225 33.86 -39.51 19.20
N TYR A 226 34.72 -38.49 19.11
CA TYR A 226 34.91 -37.69 17.90
C TYR A 226 35.57 -38.49 16.76
N ASP A 227 36.57 -39.34 17.07
CA ASP A 227 37.22 -40.22 16.07
C ASP A 227 36.30 -41.37 15.60
N LEU A 228 35.35 -41.83 16.43
CA LEU A 228 34.39 -42.88 16.04
C LEU A 228 33.30 -42.35 15.09
N LEU A 229 32.89 -41.09 15.26
CA LEU A 229 31.79 -40.48 14.47
C LEU A 229 32.27 -39.84 13.15
N THR A 230 33.56 -39.51 13.03
CA THR A 230 34.14 -38.93 11.81
C THR A 230 34.74 -39.97 10.86
N GLY A 231 34.88 -41.24 11.28
CA GLY A 231 35.41 -42.34 10.47
C GLY A 231 34.47 -42.94 9.41
N GLU A 232 33.15 -42.66 9.47
CA GLU A 232 32.17 -43.30 8.56
C GLU A 232 31.53 -42.37 7.50
N TYR A 233 31.97 -41.12 7.34
CA TYR A 233 31.46 -40.23 6.28
C TYR A 233 32.46 -39.95 5.14
N SER A 234 33.27 -40.95 4.78
CA SER A 234 34.23 -40.87 3.66
C SER A 234 33.66 -41.28 2.29
N THR A 235 32.36 -41.57 2.11
CA THR A 235 31.87 -42.13 0.83
C THR A 235 30.60 -41.50 0.22
N TRP A 236 30.12 -40.33 0.65
CA TRP A 236 28.90 -39.73 0.05
C TRP A 236 28.94 -38.25 -0.39
N VAL A 237 30.12 -37.64 -0.58
CA VAL A 237 30.25 -36.31 -1.22
C VAL A 237 31.11 -36.37 -2.50
N LYS A 238 30.75 -37.29 -3.40
CA LYS A 238 31.10 -37.21 -4.84
C LYS A 238 29.82 -37.19 -5.67
N SER A 239 29.10 -36.07 -5.62
CA SER A 239 28.15 -35.52 -6.62
C SER A 239 27.32 -34.49 -5.85
N ALA A 240 27.30 -33.20 -6.13
CA ALA A 240 27.51 -32.50 -7.37
C ALA A 240 28.22 -31.15 -7.13
N ARG A 241 29.06 -30.80 -8.11
CA ARG A 241 29.57 -29.45 -8.41
C ARG A 241 28.40 -28.44 -8.48
N ILE A 242 28.62 -27.15 -8.28
CA ILE A 242 29.01 -26.17 -9.32
C ILE A 242 29.42 -24.90 -8.56
N LYS A 243 30.70 -24.56 -8.51
CA LYS A 243 31.44 -23.66 -9.44
C LYS A 243 30.89 -22.22 -9.46
N ASN A 244 31.76 -21.30 -9.00
CA ASN A 244 32.14 -20.04 -9.67
C ASN A 244 31.10 -18.90 -9.64
N ILE A 245 31.44 -17.61 -9.51
CA ILE A 245 32.72 -16.89 -9.65
C ILE A 245 32.49 -15.49 -9.03
N LEU A 246 33.44 -15.05 -8.21
CA LEU A 246 33.74 -13.63 -7.90
C LEU A 246 34.28 -12.93 -9.17
N PRO A 247 34.26 -11.61 -9.27
CA PRO A 247 35.21 -10.76 -8.53
C PRO A 247 34.55 -9.90 -7.47
#